data_AF-A0A1T5BRA0-F1
#
_entry.id   AF-A0A1T5BRA0-F1
#
_cell.length_a   1.000
_cell.length_b   1.000
_cell.length_c   1.000
_cell.angle_alpha   90.00
_cell.angle_beta   90.00
_cell.angle_gamma   90.00
#
_symmetry.space_group_name_H-M   'P 1'
#
loop_
_entity.id
_entity.type
_entity.pdbx_description
1 polymer ?
#
loop_
_entity_poly.entity_id
_entity_poly.type
_entity_poly.pdbx_seq_one_letter_code
_entity_poly.pdbx_strand_id
1 'polypeptide(L)'
;MWYFRIIVPRDLVGTLGKKVIKRSLGTREPGLAKAYAYALGAQYARTIVEAREALRMGNSFDPTRISKFEIDHHFEGGYSVRTDGTDRDNAAAIRALELLTAARPLSPKEKKPPFDGPTLYQSVEIYRKTDAIGMKPDTWQQRDRAFRSFLSAIAPTVRIAQISRSTAARWAAELQQSGLSRRTVAMMVSHVSQLFEAQIRAGHIERGQNPVKGLVIFKKSDKKAARDEGHGWEPFAPAQLRLIFDPANLKRTRTEHMRWGGRPSKTSTASAGVCCRKRVMDVTFRASASTYAVSYADLTPFAAVGG
;
A
#
# COMPACT_ATOMS: atom_id res chain seq x y z
N MET A 1 2.28 2.17 30.02
CA MET A 1 2.85 3.40 30.62
C MET A 1 3.72 4.06 29.57
N TRP A 2 3.58 5.36 29.36
CA TRP A 2 4.25 6.06 28.26
C TRP A 2 5.65 6.52 28.66
N TYR A 3 6.58 6.54 27.70
CA TYR A 3 7.98 6.94 27.92
C TYR A 3 8.39 8.00 26.91
N PHE A 4 9.13 9.00 27.39
CA PHE A 4 9.86 9.95 26.57
C PHE A 4 11.28 9.41 26.32
N ARG A 5 11.74 9.51 25.07
CA ARG A 5 13.09 9.09 24.67
C ARG A 5 13.70 10.17 23.78
N ILE A 6 14.89 10.62 24.14
CA ILE A 6 15.72 11.51 23.32
C ILE A 6 17.11 10.90 23.14
N ILE A 7 17.67 11.04 21.94
CA ILE A 7 19.05 10.66 21.63
C ILE A 7 19.90 11.87 21.93
N VAL A 8 20.95 11.68 22.74
CA VAL A 8 21.86 12.76 23.11
C VAL A 8 22.73 13.10 21.89
N PRO A 9 22.85 14.39 21.52
CA PRO A 9 23.75 14.84 20.45
C PRO A 9 25.19 14.34 20.67
N ARG A 10 25.88 13.92 19.61
CA ARG A 10 27.19 13.23 19.69
C ARG A 10 28.25 14.04 20.44
N ASP A 11 28.21 15.36 20.27
CA ASP A 11 29.01 16.38 20.94
C ASP A 11 28.85 16.38 22.46
N LEU A 12 27.67 16.02 22.98
CA LEU A 12 27.36 15.97 24.40
C LEU A 12 27.40 14.56 24.99
N VAL A 13 27.64 13.52 24.18
CA VAL A 13 27.74 12.13 24.67
C VAL A 13 28.95 11.95 25.59
N GLY A 14 30.07 12.63 25.28
CA GLY A 14 31.28 12.58 26.09
C GLY A 14 31.12 13.23 27.47
N THR A 15 30.32 14.30 27.56
CA THR A 15 30.09 15.04 28.81
C THR A 15 28.96 14.44 29.66
N LEU A 16 27.89 13.94 29.04
CA LEU A 16 26.75 13.35 29.74
C LEU A 16 26.91 11.84 30.01
N GLY A 17 27.89 11.17 29.40
CA GLY A 17 28.18 9.74 29.55
C GLY A 17 27.04 8.81 29.10
N LYS A 18 25.98 9.35 28.48
CA LYS A 18 24.77 8.62 28.09
C LYS A 18 24.41 8.94 26.65
N LYS A 19 24.23 7.91 25.83
CA LYS A 19 23.81 8.03 24.43
C LYS A 19 22.31 8.27 24.28
N VAL A 20 21.52 7.83 25.25
CA VAL A 20 20.06 7.88 25.22
C VAL A 20 19.53 8.24 26.60
N ILE A 21 18.66 9.22 26.67
CA ILE A 21 17.90 9.57 27.87
C ILE A 21 16.47 9.05 27.68
N LYS A 22 16.05 8.18 28.60
CA LYS A 22 14.69 7.63 28.65
C LYS A 22 14.06 7.98 29.98
N ARG A 23 12.88 8.60 29.96
CA ARG A 23 12.10 8.96 31.16
C ARG A 23 10.68 8.45 31.05
N SER A 24 10.14 7.93 32.15
CA SER A 24 8.73 7.59 32.26
C SER A 24 7.91 8.86 32.38
N LEU A 25 6.79 8.95 31.66
CA LEU A 25 5.88 10.09 31.70
C LEU A 25 4.84 10.01 32.83
N GLY A 26 4.87 8.94 33.64
CA GLY A 26 3.97 8.80 34.80
C GLY A 26 2.50 8.54 34.47
N THR A 27 2.09 8.71 33.22
CA THR A 27 0.68 8.61 32.80
C THR A 27 0.41 7.39 31.90
N ARG A 28 -0.86 6.98 31.87
CA ARG A 28 -1.42 5.96 30.96
C ARG A 28 -2.31 6.58 29.88
N GLU A 29 -2.70 7.84 30.03
CA GLU A 29 -3.55 8.55 29.08
C GLU A 29 -2.72 9.13 27.91
N PRO A 30 -3.13 8.89 26.65
CA PRO A 30 -2.34 9.28 25.48
C PRO A 30 -2.29 10.80 25.23
N GLY A 31 -3.36 11.54 25.55
CA GLY A 31 -3.41 13.00 25.38
C GLY A 31 -2.43 13.71 26.30
N LEU A 32 -2.52 13.44 27.60
CA LEU A 32 -1.57 13.94 28.61
C LEU A 32 -0.14 13.47 28.36
N ALA A 33 0.07 12.22 27.92
CA ALA A 33 1.41 11.73 27.57
C ALA A 33 2.06 12.58 26.46
N LYS A 34 1.28 12.99 25.45
CA LYS A 34 1.78 13.83 24.35
C LYS A 34 2.16 15.22 24.84
N ALA A 35 1.33 15.85 25.68
CA ALA A 35 1.61 17.15 26.27
C ALA A 35 2.88 17.14 27.13
N TYR A 36 3.02 16.14 28.01
CA TYR A 36 4.23 16.00 28.83
C TYR A 36 5.49 15.69 28.02
N ALA A 37 5.37 14.90 26.95
CA ALA A 37 6.49 14.64 26.05
C ALA A 37 6.99 15.93 25.36
N TYR A 38 6.09 16.83 24.94
CA TYR A 38 6.49 18.11 24.34
C TYR A 38 7.11 19.07 25.35
N ALA A 39 6.54 19.18 26.56
CA ALA A 39 7.09 20.02 27.62
C ALA A 39 8.51 19.58 28.01
N LEU A 40 8.72 18.27 28.20
CA LEU A 40 10.04 17.71 28.46
C LEU A 40 11.00 17.90 27.28
N GLY A 41 10.53 17.71 26.05
CA GLY A 41 11.33 17.94 24.85
C GLY A 41 11.85 19.38 24.76
N ALA A 42 11.01 20.37 25.05
CA ALA A 42 11.39 21.78 25.06
C ALA A 42 12.41 22.11 26.17
N GLN A 43 12.25 21.53 27.36
CA GLN A 43 13.21 21.69 28.45
C GLN A 43 14.57 21.06 28.12
N TYR A 44 14.58 19.86 27.53
CA TYR A 44 15.83 19.23 27.08
C TYR A 44 16.49 20.01 25.95
N ALA A 45 15.72 20.62 25.04
CA ALA A 45 16.28 21.47 24.00
C ALA A 45 16.99 22.70 24.59
N ARG A 46 16.37 23.38 25.57
CA ARG A 46 16.99 24.51 26.27
C ARG A 46 18.26 24.12 27.01
N THR A 47 18.21 23.04 27.79
CA THR A 47 19.39 22.56 28.53
C THR A 47 20.52 22.07 27.63
N ILE A 48 20.23 21.54 26.44
CA ILE A 48 21.25 21.20 25.44
C ILE A 48 21.91 22.45 24.87
N VAL A 49 21.15 23.53 24.64
CA VAL A 49 21.70 24.82 24.20
C VAL A 49 22.57 25.42 25.30
N GLU A 50 22.07 25.48 26.53
CA GLU A 50 22.83 25.96 27.70
C GLU A 50 24.10 25.11 27.94
N ALA A 51 24.01 23.78 27.80
CA ALA A 51 25.17 22.90 27.94
C ALA A 51 26.21 23.15 26.84
N ARG A 52 25.78 23.44 25.60
CA ARG A 52 26.68 23.83 24.51
C ARG A 52 27.31 25.20 24.78
N GLU A 53 26.57 26.17 25.30
CA GLU A 53 27.08 27.49 25.66
C GLU A 53 28.08 27.41 26.83
N ALA A 54 27.76 26.66 27.89
CA ALA A 54 28.61 26.46 29.06
C ALA A 54 29.92 25.73 28.72
N LEU A 55 29.89 24.81 27.76
CA LEU A 55 31.08 24.12 27.25
C LEU A 55 31.81 24.92 26.17
N ARG A 56 31.39 26.16 25.85
CA ARG A 56 31.87 26.95 24.69
C ARG A 56 31.88 26.15 23.38
N MET A 57 30.95 25.21 23.27
CA MET A 57 30.77 24.25 22.16
C MET A 57 29.56 24.59 21.28
N GLY A 58 28.98 25.78 21.45
CA GLY A 58 28.32 26.49 20.35
C GLY A 58 29.36 27.31 19.60
N ASN A 59 29.15 27.55 18.29
CA ASN A 59 29.82 28.64 17.58
C ASN A 59 29.64 29.91 18.43
N SER A 60 30.64 30.28 19.22
CA SER A 60 30.55 31.48 20.02
C SER A 60 30.53 32.63 19.03
N PHE A 61 29.43 33.37 18.98
CA PHE A 61 29.47 34.72 18.46
C PHE A 61 30.36 35.51 19.42
N ASP A 62 31.64 35.58 19.06
CA ASP A 62 32.64 36.34 19.75
C ASP A 62 32.70 37.69 19.03
N PRO A 63 32.19 38.78 19.66
CA PRO A 63 32.15 40.10 19.03
C PRO A 63 33.56 40.69 18.81
N THR A 64 34.61 40.01 19.30
CA THR A 64 36.01 40.34 19.06
C THR A 64 36.72 39.38 18.10
N ARG A 65 36.09 38.25 17.72
CA ARG A 65 36.48 37.45 16.54
C ARG A 65 35.87 38.05 15.28
N ILE A 66 36.28 39.27 14.98
CA ILE A 66 36.37 39.69 13.58
C ILE A 66 37.63 39.03 13.04
N SER A 67 37.54 37.75 12.71
CA SER A 67 38.60 37.11 11.96
C SER A 67 38.02 36.20 10.89
N LYS A 68 38.06 36.74 9.66
CA LYS A 68 38.06 36.05 8.37
C LYS A 68 36.75 35.39 7.97
N PHE A 69 36.11 36.00 6.95
CA PHE A 69 35.28 35.37 5.92
C PHE A 69 34.68 34.00 6.31
N GLU A 70 33.50 34.00 6.93
CA GLU A 70 32.72 32.77 7.05
C GLU A 70 31.98 32.54 5.74
N ILE A 71 32.31 31.43 5.09
CA ILE A 71 31.70 30.98 3.83
C ILE A 71 30.82 29.77 4.15
N ASP A 72 29.52 29.99 4.22
CA ASP A 72 28.51 28.95 4.45
C ASP A 72 28.23 28.20 3.15
N HIS A 73 28.32 26.87 3.19
CA HIS A 73 27.99 26.01 2.05
C HIS A 73 26.57 25.45 2.19
N HIS A 74 25.66 25.86 1.31
CA HIS A 74 24.30 25.32 1.27
C HIS A 74 24.28 23.95 0.57
N PHE A 75 23.44 23.03 1.06
CA PHE A 75 23.28 21.67 0.53
C PHE A 75 22.90 21.62 -0.96
N GLU A 76 22.32 22.71 -1.49
CA GLU A 76 21.95 22.86 -2.91
C GLU A 76 23.10 23.41 -3.79
N GLY A 77 24.28 23.65 -3.20
CA GLY A 77 25.50 24.05 -3.92
C GLY A 77 25.66 25.56 -4.14
N GLY A 78 25.07 26.38 -3.27
CA GLY A 78 25.30 27.82 -3.19
C GLY A 78 26.19 28.19 -2.01
N TYR A 79 26.93 29.29 -2.13
CA TYR A 79 27.78 29.84 -1.08
C TYR A 79 27.16 31.12 -0.53
N SER A 80 27.14 31.29 0.79
CA SER A 80 26.79 32.54 1.45
C SER A 80 28.02 33.07 2.18
N VAL A 81 28.42 34.30 1.90
CA VAL A 81 29.54 34.97 2.59
C VAL A 81 28.99 36.14 3.39
N ARG A 82 29.32 36.18 4.67
CA ARG A 82 29.02 37.35 5.51
C ARG A 82 30.18 38.33 5.46
N THR A 83 29.84 39.61 5.28
CA THR A 83 30.79 40.73 5.29
C THR A 83 30.47 41.68 6.44
N ASP A 84 31.47 42.47 6.85
CA ASP A 84 31.33 43.50 7.88
C ASP A 84 30.69 44.81 7.36
N GLY A 85 30.32 44.83 6.08
CA GLY A 85 29.66 45.95 5.41
C GLY A 85 30.59 47.01 4.86
N THR A 86 31.91 46.91 5.05
CA THR A 86 32.88 47.84 4.45
C THR A 86 33.10 47.55 2.98
N ASP A 87 33.33 48.58 2.15
CA ASP A 87 33.53 48.42 0.69
C ASP A 87 34.73 47.52 0.36
N ARG A 88 35.77 47.57 1.20
CA ARG A 88 36.96 46.74 1.07
C ARG A 88 36.68 45.27 1.36
N ASP A 89 35.86 44.97 2.36
CA ASP A 89 35.49 43.60 2.73
C ASP A 89 34.50 42.99 1.73
N ASN A 90 33.54 43.79 1.25
CA ASN A 90 32.62 43.40 0.19
C ASN A 90 33.36 43.02 -1.10
N ALA A 91 34.35 43.82 -1.52
CA ALA A 91 35.17 43.51 -2.70
C ALA A 91 36.01 42.24 -2.51
N ALA A 92 36.52 41.99 -1.30
CA ALA A 92 37.28 40.78 -0.98
C ALA A 92 36.38 39.53 -0.94
N ALA A 93 35.16 39.65 -0.41
CA ALA A 93 34.17 38.57 -0.36
C ALA A 93 33.68 38.16 -1.75
N ILE A 94 33.45 39.12 -2.65
CA ILE A 94 33.08 38.83 -4.05
C ILE A 94 34.21 38.05 -4.74
N ARG A 95 35.46 38.47 -4.58
CA ARG A 95 36.61 37.73 -5.16
C ARG A 95 36.80 36.34 -4.56
N ALA A 96 36.53 36.16 -3.27
CA ALA A 96 36.55 34.85 -2.63
C ALA A 96 35.45 33.92 -3.18
N LEU A 97 34.23 34.45 -3.40
CA LEU A 97 33.12 33.73 -4.01
C LEU A 97 33.41 33.32 -5.46
N GLU A 98 34.00 34.22 -6.25
CA GLU A 98 34.43 33.93 -7.63
C GLU A 98 35.45 32.79 -7.67
N LEU A 99 36.47 32.83 -6.80
CA LEU A 99 37.49 31.80 -6.72
C LEU A 99 36.93 30.45 -6.27
N LEU A 100 36.00 30.41 -5.31
CA LEU A 100 35.36 29.17 -4.87
C LEU A 100 34.40 28.58 -5.91
N THR A 101 33.72 29.43 -6.66
CA THR A 101 32.86 29.01 -7.76
C THR A 101 33.69 28.46 -8.91
N ALA A 102 34.84 29.08 -9.21
CA ALA A 102 35.80 28.62 -10.22
C ALA A 102 36.56 27.35 -9.80
N ALA A 103 36.84 27.19 -8.50
CA ALA A 103 37.54 26.04 -7.95
C ALA A 103 36.63 24.85 -7.64
N ARG A 104 35.31 24.96 -7.84
CA ARG A 104 34.39 23.83 -7.74
C ARG A 104 34.81 22.80 -8.79
N PRO A 105 35.36 21.63 -8.41
CA PRO A 105 35.45 20.56 -9.38
C PRO A 105 34.00 20.29 -9.80
N LEU A 106 33.74 20.30 -11.10
CA LEU A 106 32.56 19.67 -11.66
C LEU A 106 32.66 18.20 -11.29
N SER A 107 32.32 17.86 -10.04
CA SER A 107 32.23 16.50 -9.59
C SER A 107 31.24 15.88 -10.54
N PRO A 108 31.68 14.98 -11.44
CA PRO A 108 30.78 14.39 -12.41
C PRO A 108 29.67 13.78 -11.56
N LYS A 109 28.41 14.16 -11.79
CA LYS A 109 27.28 13.45 -11.18
C LYS A 109 27.57 11.98 -11.37
N GLU A 110 27.94 11.31 -10.29
CA GLU A 110 28.43 9.95 -10.34
C GLU A 110 27.32 9.17 -11.04
N LYS A 111 27.58 8.73 -12.27
CA LYS A 111 26.60 7.94 -13.02
C LYS A 111 26.45 6.69 -12.19
N LYS A 112 25.38 6.60 -11.40
CA LYS A 112 25.03 5.38 -10.67
C LYS A 112 25.27 4.23 -11.64
N PRO A 113 26.02 3.20 -11.22
CA PRO A 113 26.42 2.13 -12.11
C PRO A 113 25.18 1.61 -12.87
N PRO A 114 25.33 1.18 -14.13
CA PRO A 114 24.24 0.59 -14.87
C PRO A 114 23.59 -0.48 -13.99
N PHE A 115 22.33 -0.27 -13.61
CA PHE A 115 21.63 -1.24 -12.77
C PHE A 115 21.63 -2.58 -13.50
N ASP A 116 22.40 -3.56 -13.01
CA ASP A 116 22.37 -4.94 -13.51
C ASP A 116 21.12 -5.61 -12.95
N GLY A 117 20.05 -5.54 -13.72
CA GLY A 117 18.76 -6.08 -13.30
C GLY A 117 17.76 -6.14 -14.44
N PRO A 118 16.72 -6.98 -14.30
CA PRO A 118 15.71 -7.17 -15.32
C PRO A 118 14.95 -5.87 -15.61
N THR A 119 14.53 -5.73 -16.86
CA THR A 119 13.52 -4.74 -17.25
C THR A 119 12.18 -5.07 -16.63
N LEU A 120 11.29 -4.08 -16.51
CA LEU A 120 9.95 -4.28 -15.98
C LEU A 120 9.20 -5.38 -16.75
N TYR A 121 9.32 -5.41 -18.08
CA TYR A 121 8.73 -6.46 -18.90
C TYR A 121 9.31 -7.85 -18.59
N GLN A 122 10.64 -7.98 -18.52
CA GLN A 122 11.28 -9.24 -18.15
C GLN A 122 10.87 -9.71 -16.76
N SER A 123 10.76 -8.80 -15.78
CA SER A 123 10.28 -9.14 -14.44
C SER A 123 8.86 -9.70 -14.45
N VAL A 124 7.96 -9.16 -15.28
CA VAL A 124 6.59 -9.69 -15.44
C VAL A 124 6.60 -11.08 -16.07
N GLU A 125 7.42 -11.31 -17.10
CA GLU A 125 7.53 -12.62 -17.75
C GLU A 125 8.17 -13.68 -16.85
N ILE A 126 9.18 -13.32 -16.06
CA ILE A 126 9.75 -14.20 -15.03
C ILE A 126 8.66 -14.56 -14.03
N TYR A 127 7.95 -13.56 -13.51
CA TYR A 127 6.88 -13.76 -12.54
C TYR A 127 5.75 -14.66 -13.08
N ARG A 128 5.41 -14.51 -14.35
CA ARG A 128 4.44 -15.36 -15.04
C ARG A 128 4.89 -16.82 -15.08
N LYS A 129 6.17 -17.07 -15.36
CA LYS A 129 6.73 -18.43 -15.42
C LYS A 129 6.88 -19.07 -14.04
N THR A 130 7.15 -18.30 -12.99
CA THR A 130 7.42 -18.82 -11.64
C THR A 130 6.17 -18.90 -10.78
N ASP A 131 5.45 -17.79 -10.63
CA ASP A 131 4.40 -17.64 -9.62
C ASP A 131 3.00 -17.90 -10.18
N ALA A 132 2.79 -17.82 -11.51
CA ALA A 132 1.46 -18.01 -12.09
C ALA A 132 1.03 -19.48 -12.22
N ILE A 133 1.97 -20.43 -12.29
CA ILE A 133 1.69 -21.86 -12.52
C ILE A 133 0.80 -22.45 -11.41
N GLY A 134 1.01 -22.03 -10.16
CA GLY A 134 0.22 -22.50 -9.01
C GLY A 134 -1.05 -21.67 -8.73
N MET A 135 -1.38 -20.68 -9.57
CA MET A 135 -2.42 -19.71 -9.28
C MET A 135 -3.75 -20.05 -9.96
N LYS A 136 -4.88 -19.70 -9.30
CA LYS A 136 -6.19 -19.74 -9.95
C LYS A 136 -6.20 -18.83 -11.19
N PRO A 137 -6.78 -19.26 -12.32
CA PRO A 137 -6.79 -18.47 -13.56
C PRO A 137 -7.36 -17.05 -13.40
N ASP A 138 -8.47 -16.90 -12.68
CA ASP A 138 -9.09 -15.59 -12.40
C ASP A 138 -8.14 -14.66 -11.64
N THR A 139 -7.41 -15.19 -10.66
CA THR A 139 -6.42 -14.42 -9.89
C THR A 139 -5.24 -13.98 -10.76
N TRP A 140 -4.78 -14.85 -11.68
CA TRP A 140 -3.77 -14.47 -12.66
C TRP A 140 -4.28 -13.37 -13.60
N GLN A 141 -5.50 -13.49 -14.13
CA GLN A 141 -6.09 -12.47 -15.02
C GLN A 141 -6.18 -11.10 -14.34
N GLN A 142 -6.54 -11.06 -13.05
CA GLN A 142 -6.57 -9.82 -12.27
C GLN A 142 -5.17 -9.21 -12.09
N ARG A 143 -4.14 -10.04 -11.85
CA ARG A 143 -2.75 -9.59 -11.75
C ARG A 143 -2.18 -9.11 -13.08
N ASP A 144 -2.39 -9.89 -14.14
CA ASP A 144 -1.95 -9.56 -15.50
C ASP A 144 -2.55 -8.24 -15.97
N ARG A 145 -3.84 -7.99 -15.69
CA ARG A 145 -4.47 -6.69 -15.94
C ARG A 145 -3.75 -5.54 -15.23
N ALA A 146 -3.39 -5.73 -13.96
CA ALA A 146 -2.65 -4.72 -13.20
C ALA A 146 -1.24 -4.50 -13.77
N PHE A 147 -0.53 -5.56 -14.15
CA PHE A 147 0.80 -5.47 -14.76
C PHE A 147 0.77 -4.77 -16.11
N ARG A 148 -0.19 -5.08 -16.98
CA ARG A 148 -0.36 -4.40 -18.27
C ARG A 148 -0.64 -2.91 -18.10
N SER A 149 -1.51 -2.54 -17.16
CA SER A 149 -1.76 -1.13 -16.84
C SER A 149 -0.48 -0.43 -16.39
N PHE A 150 0.31 -1.06 -15.51
CA PHE A 150 1.56 -0.50 -15.03
C PHE A 150 2.64 -0.38 -16.12
N LEU A 151 2.77 -1.40 -16.98
CA LEU A 151 3.67 -1.39 -18.14
C LEU A 151 3.33 -0.25 -19.10
N SER A 152 2.05 0.01 -19.33
CA SER A 152 1.60 1.12 -20.20
C SER A 152 1.97 2.49 -19.65
N ALA A 153 2.09 2.64 -18.32
CA ALA A 153 2.36 3.93 -17.68
C ALA A 153 3.85 4.28 -17.55
N ILE A 154 4.74 3.28 -17.45
CA ILE A 154 6.18 3.49 -17.15
C ILE A 154 7.11 3.17 -18.33
N ALA A 155 6.59 2.48 -19.35
CA ALA A 155 7.31 1.85 -20.45
C ALA A 155 7.98 0.51 -20.09
N PRO A 156 7.95 -0.49 -21.00
CA PRO A 156 8.39 -1.86 -20.73
C PRO A 156 9.91 -2.02 -20.58
N THR A 157 10.69 -1.09 -21.15
CA THR A 157 12.16 -1.14 -21.21
C THR A 157 12.84 -0.61 -19.95
N VAL A 158 12.11 0.12 -19.10
CA VAL A 158 12.65 0.67 -17.85
C VAL A 158 13.04 -0.45 -16.89
N ARG A 159 14.20 -0.34 -16.27
CA ARG A 159 14.66 -1.33 -15.29
C ARG A 159 13.88 -1.21 -13.99
N ILE A 160 13.54 -2.35 -13.39
CA ILE A 160 12.66 -2.35 -12.22
C ILE A 160 13.24 -1.58 -11.03
N ALA A 161 14.57 -1.62 -10.85
CA ALA A 161 15.29 -0.91 -9.80
C ALA A 161 15.34 0.62 -10.00
N GLN A 162 15.10 1.11 -11.23
CA GLN A 162 15.04 2.55 -11.52
C GLN A 162 13.66 3.16 -11.25
N ILE A 163 12.64 2.32 -11.03
CA ILE A 163 11.27 2.79 -10.83
C ILE A 163 11.18 3.46 -9.45
N SER A 164 11.04 4.78 -9.48
CA SER A 164 10.91 5.59 -8.28
C SER A 164 9.49 5.54 -7.71
N ARG A 165 9.36 5.86 -6.42
CA ARG A 165 8.06 6.01 -5.75
C ARG A 165 7.20 7.12 -6.37
N SER A 166 7.80 8.18 -6.89
CA SER A 166 7.03 9.28 -7.53
C SER A 166 6.41 8.82 -8.84
N THR A 167 7.13 8.04 -9.65
CA THR A 167 6.58 7.43 -10.88
C THR A 167 5.41 6.50 -10.55
N ALA A 168 5.58 5.64 -9.54
CA ALA A 168 4.50 4.74 -9.09
C ALA A 168 3.29 5.50 -8.52
N ALA A 169 3.51 6.60 -7.80
CA ALA A 169 2.45 7.45 -7.27
C ALA A 169 1.67 8.16 -8.39
N ARG A 170 2.34 8.60 -9.46
CA ARG A 170 1.68 9.19 -10.64
C ARG A 170 0.70 8.20 -11.28
N TRP A 171 1.15 6.98 -11.54
CA TRP A 171 0.29 5.91 -12.07
C TRP A 171 -0.90 5.62 -11.14
N ALA A 172 -0.67 5.56 -9.82
CA ALA A 172 -1.76 5.34 -8.86
C ALA A 172 -2.78 6.50 -8.85
N ALA A 173 -2.34 7.74 -9.05
CA ALA A 173 -3.22 8.90 -9.17
C ALA A 173 -4.05 8.85 -10.47
N GLU A 174 -3.44 8.50 -11.60
CA GLU A 174 -4.15 8.29 -12.87
C GLU A 174 -5.22 7.21 -12.75
N LEU A 175 -4.92 6.10 -12.05
CA LEU A 175 -5.91 5.06 -11.78
C LEU A 175 -7.11 5.57 -10.96
N GLN A 176 -6.89 6.48 -10.02
CA GLN A 176 -7.98 7.09 -9.25
C GLN A 176 -8.84 8.03 -10.10
N GLN A 177 -8.24 8.69 -11.09
CA GLN A 177 -8.93 9.59 -12.01
C GLN A 177 -9.69 8.85 -13.12
N SER A 178 -9.30 7.62 -13.46
CA SER A 178 -9.93 6.82 -14.52
C SER A 178 -11.36 6.31 -14.22
N GLY A 179 -11.97 6.73 -13.10
CA GLY A 179 -13.33 6.33 -12.72
C GLY A 179 -13.45 4.93 -12.14
N LEU A 180 -12.34 4.23 -11.92
CA LEU A 180 -12.32 2.93 -11.27
C LEU A 180 -12.68 3.04 -9.78
N SER A 181 -13.38 2.03 -9.26
CA SER A 181 -13.68 1.99 -7.82
C SER A 181 -12.38 2.00 -7.01
N ARG A 182 -12.39 2.69 -5.85
CA ARG A 182 -11.23 2.75 -4.95
C ARG A 182 -10.75 1.37 -4.51
N ARG A 183 -11.66 0.39 -4.41
CA ARG A 183 -11.31 -1.03 -4.14
C ARG A 183 -10.51 -1.63 -5.28
N THR A 184 -10.94 -1.40 -6.52
CA THR A 184 -10.24 -1.88 -7.73
C THR A 184 -8.85 -1.27 -7.83
N VAL A 185 -8.70 0.04 -7.58
CA VAL A 185 -7.39 0.71 -7.60
C VAL A 185 -6.46 0.13 -6.54
N ALA A 186 -6.94 -0.04 -5.30
CA ALA A 186 -6.13 -0.65 -4.23
C ALA A 186 -5.70 -2.08 -4.56
N MET A 187 -6.57 -2.86 -5.20
CA MET A 187 -6.25 -4.21 -5.68
C MET A 187 -5.16 -4.19 -6.75
N MET A 188 -5.26 -3.30 -7.75
CA MET A 188 -4.23 -3.15 -8.80
C MET A 188 -2.87 -2.77 -8.22
N VAL A 189 -2.84 -1.77 -7.33
CA VAL A 189 -1.64 -1.36 -6.60
C VAL A 189 -1.06 -2.52 -5.79
N SER A 190 -1.91 -3.30 -5.11
CA SER A 190 -1.48 -4.48 -4.36
C SER A 190 -0.88 -5.57 -5.26
N HIS A 191 -1.43 -5.80 -6.45
CA HIS A 191 -0.89 -6.79 -7.39
C HIS A 191 0.47 -6.38 -7.92
N VAL A 192 0.63 -5.12 -8.34
CA VAL A 192 1.93 -4.59 -8.76
C VAL A 192 2.93 -4.63 -7.60
N SER A 193 2.50 -4.32 -6.36
CA SER A 193 3.36 -4.46 -5.18
C SER A 193 3.92 -5.88 -5.02
N GLN A 194 3.18 -6.92 -5.37
CA GLN A 194 3.65 -8.31 -5.28
C GLN A 194 4.72 -8.66 -6.31
N LEU A 195 4.70 -8.00 -7.48
CA LEU A 195 5.79 -8.10 -8.45
C LEU A 195 7.10 -7.57 -7.86
N PHE A 196 7.07 -6.38 -7.25
CA PHE A 196 8.24 -5.80 -6.59
C PHE A 196 8.72 -6.65 -5.40
N GLU A 197 7.82 -7.21 -4.58
CA GLU A 197 8.21 -8.13 -3.50
C GLU A 197 8.87 -9.42 -4.03
N ALA A 198 8.45 -9.94 -5.18
CA ALA A 198 9.13 -11.07 -5.82
C ALA A 198 10.54 -10.71 -6.30
N GLN A 199 10.72 -9.50 -6.81
CA GLN A 199 12.01 -9.02 -7.32
C GLN A 199 12.97 -8.64 -6.18
N ILE A 200 12.44 -8.21 -5.03
CA ILE A 200 13.18 -8.09 -3.77
C ILE A 200 13.64 -9.47 -3.28
N ARG A 201 12.77 -10.50 -3.34
CA ARG A 201 13.14 -11.88 -2.99
C ARG A 201 14.24 -12.43 -3.90
N ALA A 202 14.22 -12.07 -5.18
CA ALA A 202 15.24 -12.43 -6.16
C ALA A 202 16.56 -11.64 -6.01
N GLY A 203 16.61 -10.61 -5.16
CA GLY A 203 17.81 -9.80 -4.92
C GLY A 203 18.04 -8.68 -5.93
N HIS A 204 17.12 -8.44 -6.86
CA HIS A 204 17.23 -7.34 -7.84
C HIS A 204 16.92 -5.96 -7.26
N ILE A 205 16.25 -5.93 -6.11
CA ILE A 205 15.86 -4.71 -5.39
C ILE A 205 16.19 -4.89 -3.92
N GLU A 206 16.68 -3.83 -3.26
CA GLU A 206 16.97 -3.84 -1.83
C GLU A 206 15.71 -4.09 -0.99
N ARG A 207 15.88 -4.80 0.13
CA ARG A 207 14.78 -5.09 1.05
C ARG A 207 14.17 -3.80 1.58
N GLY A 208 12.84 -3.70 1.48
CA GLY A 208 12.07 -2.53 1.93
C GLY A 208 11.92 -1.42 0.90
N GLN A 209 12.63 -1.47 -0.24
CA GLN A 209 12.53 -0.47 -1.33
C GLN A 209 11.42 -0.83 -2.33
N ASN A 210 10.19 -1.05 -1.84
CA ASN A 210 9.05 -1.25 -2.72
C ASN A 210 8.37 0.10 -3.02
N PRO A 211 8.45 0.62 -4.27
CA PRO A 211 7.93 1.94 -4.62
C PRO A 211 6.39 1.99 -4.62
N VAL A 212 5.72 0.84 -4.75
CA VAL A 212 4.26 0.74 -4.89
C VAL A 212 3.58 0.48 -3.54
N LYS A 213 4.34 -0.01 -2.56
CA LYS A 213 3.81 -0.42 -1.25
C LYS A 213 3.20 0.76 -0.49
N GLY A 214 1.92 0.62 -0.16
CA GLY A 214 1.19 1.60 0.65
C GLY A 214 0.76 2.86 -0.10
N LEU A 215 0.87 2.92 -1.44
CA LEU A 215 0.36 4.05 -2.22
C LEU A 215 -1.16 4.19 -2.09
N VAL A 216 -1.88 3.08 -2.18
CA VAL A 216 -3.34 3.04 -2.02
C VAL A 216 -3.70 1.92 -1.07
N ILE A 217 -4.33 2.28 0.04
CA ILE A 217 -4.78 1.33 1.06
C ILE A 217 -6.30 1.41 1.15
N PHE A 218 -6.94 0.27 0.97
CA PHE A 218 -8.38 0.12 1.20
C PHE A 218 -8.59 -0.19 2.69
N LYS A 219 -9.00 0.83 3.46
CA LYS A 219 -9.14 0.72 4.91
C LYS A 219 -10.45 0.02 5.29
N LYS A 220 -10.57 -0.38 6.57
CA LYS A 220 -11.83 -0.90 7.12
C LYS A 220 -12.97 0.11 7.02
N SER A 221 -12.67 1.40 7.16
CA SER A 221 -13.63 2.50 6.98
C SER A 221 -14.18 2.54 5.55
N ASP A 222 -13.32 2.39 4.55
CA ASP A 222 -13.73 2.40 3.13
C ASP A 222 -14.58 1.16 2.80
N LYS A 223 -14.28 0.02 3.43
CA LYS A 223 -15.13 -1.18 3.32
C LYS A 223 -16.51 -0.98 3.94
N LYS A 224 -16.61 -0.20 5.01
CA LYS A 224 -17.89 0.15 5.65
C LYS A 224 -18.67 1.11 4.76
N ALA A 225 -18.06 2.21 4.31
CA ALA A 225 -18.69 3.16 3.40
C ALA A 225 -19.25 2.48 2.14
N ALA A 226 -18.48 1.59 1.51
CA ALA A 226 -18.97 0.85 0.34
C ALA A 226 -20.17 -0.07 0.65
N ARG A 227 -20.30 -0.59 1.89
CA ARG A 227 -21.48 -1.37 2.29
C ARG A 227 -22.68 -0.45 2.52
N ASP A 228 -22.45 0.69 3.16
CA ASP A 228 -23.46 1.69 3.47
C ASP A 228 -24.02 2.33 2.17
N GLU A 229 -23.20 2.46 1.13
CA GLU A 229 -23.57 2.88 -0.24
C GLU A 229 -24.37 1.81 -1.02
N GLY A 230 -24.71 0.67 -0.41
CA GLY A 230 -25.55 -0.35 -1.04
C GLY A 230 -24.79 -1.38 -1.88
N HIS A 231 -23.45 -1.39 -1.87
CA HIS A 231 -22.68 -2.51 -2.44
C HIS A 231 -22.62 -3.74 -1.50
N GLY A 232 -23.52 -3.80 -0.52
CA GLY A 232 -23.78 -4.96 0.33
C GLY A 232 -24.75 -5.93 -0.33
N TRP A 233 -24.74 -7.18 0.14
CA TRP A 233 -25.76 -8.16 -0.24
C TRP A 233 -26.92 -8.04 0.75
N GLU A 234 -28.09 -7.65 0.26
CA GLU A 234 -29.32 -7.68 1.03
C GLU A 234 -30.05 -9.02 0.78
N PRO A 235 -30.51 -9.72 1.84
CA PRO A 235 -31.30 -10.93 1.65
C PRO A 235 -32.66 -10.59 1.04
N PHE A 236 -33.12 -11.42 0.10
CA PHE A 236 -34.48 -11.30 -0.43
C PHE A 236 -35.52 -11.47 0.68
N ALA A 237 -36.52 -10.59 0.70
CA ALA A 237 -37.64 -10.70 1.61
C ALA A 237 -38.48 -11.97 1.29
N PRO A 238 -39.16 -12.58 2.28
CA PRO A 238 -39.99 -13.76 2.04
C PRO A 238 -41.06 -13.58 0.96
N ALA A 239 -41.63 -12.38 0.83
CA ALA A 239 -42.58 -12.04 -0.22
C ALA A 239 -41.94 -12.00 -1.61
N GLN A 240 -40.71 -11.48 -1.73
CA GLN A 240 -39.95 -11.48 -2.98
C GLN A 240 -39.56 -12.91 -3.38
N LEU A 241 -39.16 -13.75 -2.43
CA LEU A 241 -38.89 -15.17 -2.68
C LEU A 241 -40.15 -15.89 -3.19
N ARG A 242 -41.31 -15.65 -2.59
CA ARG A 242 -42.59 -16.23 -3.07
C ARG A 242 -42.90 -15.82 -4.51
N LEU A 243 -42.65 -14.56 -4.87
CA LEU A 243 -42.82 -14.08 -6.24
C LEU A 243 -41.84 -14.74 -7.21
N ILE A 244 -40.55 -14.84 -6.84
CA ILE A 244 -39.50 -15.44 -7.67
C ILE A 244 -39.76 -16.94 -7.91
N PHE A 245 -40.27 -17.65 -6.90
CA PHE A 245 -40.55 -19.09 -6.96
C PHE A 245 -42.02 -19.44 -7.25
N ASP A 246 -42.83 -18.48 -7.67
CA ASP A 246 -44.20 -18.75 -8.13
C ASP A 246 -44.14 -19.71 -9.34
N PRO A 247 -44.91 -20.82 -9.34
CA PRO A 247 -44.98 -21.75 -10.46
C PRO A 247 -45.26 -21.06 -11.81
N ALA A 248 -46.04 -19.98 -11.83
CA ALA A 248 -46.31 -19.19 -13.03
C ALA A 248 -45.05 -18.48 -13.56
N ASN A 249 -44.22 -17.93 -12.67
CA ASN A 249 -42.98 -17.24 -13.03
C ASN A 249 -41.86 -18.22 -13.41
N LEU A 250 -41.77 -19.37 -12.73
CA LEU A 250 -40.80 -20.42 -13.06
C LEU A 250 -41.04 -21.03 -14.44
N LYS A 251 -42.30 -21.13 -14.88
CA LYS A 251 -42.66 -21.58 -16.24
C LYS A 251 -42.17 -20.61 -17.32
N ARG A 252 -42.06 -19.31 -17.01
CA ARG A 252 -41.56 -18.27 -17.94
C ARG A 252 -40.05 -18.28 -18.11
N THR A 253 -39.31 -18.92 -17.20
CA THR A 253 -37.86 -19.10 -17.33
C THR A 253 -37.53 -20.00 -18.52
N ARG A 254 -36.70 -19.47 -19.46
CA ARG A 254 -36.37 -20.12 -20.75
C ARG A 254 -35.70 -21.48 -20.64
N THR A 255 -34.87 -21.68 -19.62
CA THR A 255 -34.05 -22.89 -19.50
C THR A 255 -34.30 -23.62 -18.19
N GLU A 256 -34.39 -24.95 -18.28
CA GLU A 256 -34.71 -25.81 -17.15
C GLU A 256 -33.69 -25.73 -16.01
N HIS A 257 -32.38 -25.69 -16.32
CA HIS A 257 -31.33 -25.56 -15.31
C HIS A 257 -31.41 -24.26 -14.49
N MET A 258 -31.94 -23.17 -15.05
CA MET A 258 -32.14 -21.92 -14.31
C MET A 258 -33.32 -22.01 -13.33
N ARG A 259 -34.33 -22.84 -13.62
CA ARG A 259 -35.47 -23.11 -12.71
C ARG A 259 -35.02 -23.82 -11.44
N TRP A 260 -34.04 -24.72 -11.57
CA TRP A 260 -33.49 -25.49 -10.47
C TRP A 260 -32.35 -24.76 -9.74
N GLY A 261 -31.53 -23.99 -10.47
CA GLY A 261 -30.43 -23.20 -9.88
C GLY A 261 -30.90 -22.05 -8.98
N GLY A 262 -32.11 -21.52 -9.23
CA GLY A 262 -32.71 -20.50 -8.38
C GLY A 262 -33.24 -21.05 -7.05
N ARG A 263 -33.66 -22.33 -6.99
CA ARG A 263 -34.38 -22.86 -5.83
C ARG A 263 -33.47 -22.85 -4.59
N PRO A 264 -33.75 -22.04 -3.56
CA PRO A 264 -32.91 -21.99 -2.38
C PRO A 264 -33.03 -23.35 -1.67
N SER A 265 -31.94 -24.10 -1.62
CA SER A 265 -31.82 -25.13 -0.58
C SER A 265 -31.86 -24.40 0.75
N LYS A 266 -32.88 -24.65 1.59
CA LYS A 266 -33.08 -24.00 2.90
C LYS A 266 -31.87 -24.09 3.85
N THR A 267 -30.84 -24.86 3.49
CA THR A 267 -29.67 -25.18 4.32
C THR A 267 -28.31 -24.93 3.67
N SER A 268 -28.22 -24.52 2.39
CA SER A 268 -26.91 -24.34 1.73
C SER A 268 -26.66 -22.89 1.32
N THR A 269 -25.68 -22.27 1.98
CA THR A 269 -25.03 -21.01 1.58
C THR A 269 -23.94 -21.26 0.54
N ALA A 270 -24.16 -22.22 -0.36
CA ALA A 270 -23.15 -22.62 -1.34
C ALA A 270 -22.95 -21.50 -2.37
N SER A 271 -21.68 -21.19 -2.67
CA SER A 271 -21.36 -20.23 -3.73
C SER A 271 -21.86 -20.71 -5.09
N ALA A 272 -22.21 -19.80 -6.00
CA ALA A 272 -22.72 -20.14 -7.34
C ALA A 272 -21.81 -21.12 -8.10
N GLY A 273 -20.49 -20.98 -7.97
CA GLY A 273 -19.52 -21.89 -8.58
C GLY A 273 -19.49 -23.29 -7.97
N VAL A 274 -19.93 -23.47 -6.72
CA VAL A 274 -20.14 -24.79 -6.12
C VAL A 274 -21.43 -25.41 -6.65
N CYS A 275 -22.52 -24.62 -6.73
CA CYS A 275 -23.79 -25.10 -7.28
C CYS A 275 -23.66 -25.55 -8.75
N CYS A 276 -22.89 -24.83 -9.57
CA CYS A 276 -22.70 -25.18 -10.99
C CYS A 276 -21.82 -26.41 -11.22
N ARG A 277 -21.05 -26.87 -10.22
CA ARG A 277 -20.13 -28.02 -10.35
C ARG A 277 -20.63 -29.29 -9.68
N LYS A 278 -21.79 -29.25 -9.02
CA LYS A 278 -22.40 -30.44 -8.42
C LYS A 278 -22.74 -31.44 -9.53
N ARG A 279 -22.14 -32.62 -9.47
CA ARG A 279 -22.52 -33.78 -10.28
C ARG A 279 -23.63 -34.56 -9.58
N VAL A 280 -24.36 -35.38 -10.33
CA VAL A 280 -25.41 -36.26 -9.78
C VAL A 280 -24.86 -37.15 -8.65
N MET A 281 -23.60 -37.57 -8.76
CA MET A 281 -22.87 -38.35 -7.75
C MET A 281 -22.57 -37.60 -6.45
N ASP A 282 -22.63 -36.25 -6.45
CA ASP A 282 -22.37 -35.43 -5.27
C ASP A 282 -23.64 -35.21 -4.41
N VAL A 283 -24.77 -35.78 -4.83
CA VAL A 283 -26.08 -35.65 -4.16
C VAL A 283 -26.46 -36.98 -3.53
N THR A 284 -26.33 -37.07 -2.19
CA THR A 284 -26.86 -38.19 -1.42
C THR A 284 -28.29 -37.89 -1.00
N PHE A 285 -29.24 -38.72 -1.46
CA PHE A 285 -30.62 -38.65 -0.99
C PHE A 285 -30.72 -39.25 0.40
N ARG A 286 -31.02 -38.41 1.40
CA ARG A 286 -31.34 -38.89 2.74
C ARG A 286 -32.80 -39.32 2.75
N ALA A 287 -33.06 -40.62 2.72
CA ALA A 287 -34.40 -41.16 2.97
C ALA A 287 -34.78 -40.81 4.42
N SER A 288 -35.70 -39.86 4.58
CA SER A 288 -36.40 -39.68 5.84
C SER A 288 -37.48 -40.77 5.89
N ALA A 289 -37.31 -41.73 6.79
CA ALA A 289 -38.37 -42.66 7.16
C ALA A 289 -39.48 -41.87 7.87
N SER A 290 -40.39 -41.31 7.09
CA SER A 290 -41.68 -40.85 7.56
C SER A 290 -42.72 -41.68 6.84
N THR A 291 -43.24 -42.66 7.58
CA THR A 291 -44.29 -43.59 7.19
C THR A 291 -45.55 -42.81 6.83
N TYR A 292 -45.77 -42.59 5.54
CA TYR A 292 -47.09 -42.31 5.00
C TYR A 292 -47.41 -43.42 4.00
N ALA A 293 -48.19 -44.39 4.47
CA ALA A 293 -48.83 -45.37 3.61
C ALA A 293 -49.85 -44.63 2.73
N VAL A 294 -49.55 -44.54 1.43
CA VAL A 294 -50.53 -44.18 0.42
C VAL A 294 -50.85 -45.45 -0.35
N SER A 295 -52.09 -45.89 -0.20
CA SER A 295 -52.70 -47.06 -0.84
C SER A 295 -52.59 -46.96 -2.36
N TYR A 296 -51.98 -47.97 -2.99
CA TYR A 296 -52.04 -48.23 -4.43
C TYR A 296 -53.38 -48.92 -4.74
N ALA A 297 -54.42 -48.12 -4.95
CA ALA A 297 -55.67 -48.58 -5.53
C ALA A 297 -56.18 -47.44 -6.41
N ASP A 298 -55.68 -47.39 -7.65
CA ASP A 298 -56.32 -46.82 -8.84
C ASP A 298 -55.26 -46.55 -9.92
N LEU A 299 -54.76 -47.64 -10.51
CA LEU A 299 -54.14 -47.60 -11.84
C LEU A 299 -54.75 -48.72 -12.67
N THR A 300 -55.85 -48.40 -13.35
CA THR A 300 -56.35 -49.18 -14.49
C THR A 300 -55.32 -49.12 -15.63
N PRO A 301 -55.04 -50.24 -16.32
CA PRO A 301 -54.10 -50.26 -17.43
C PRO A 301 -54.76 -49.70 -18.69
N PHE A 302 -54.20 -48.61 -19.23
CA PHE A 302 -54.56 -48.09 -20.54
C PHE A 302 -54.01 -49.02 -21.62
N ALA A 303 -54.91 -49.53 -22.46
CA ALA A 303 -54.65 -50.48 -23.53
C ALA A 303 -53.67 -49.93 -24.59
N ALA A 304 -52.84 -50.84 -25.11
CA ALA A 304 -52.00 -50.62 -26.26
C ALA A 304 -52.85 -50.49 -27.55
N VAL A 305 -52.60 -49.44 -28.33
CA VAL A 305 -53.06 -49.33 -29.71
C VAL A 305 -51.83 -49.50 -30.61
N GLY A 306 -51.85 -50.58 -31.39
CA GLY A 306 -50.95 -50.84 -32.50
C GLY A 306 -51.71 -51.64 -33.54
N GLY A 307 -51.91 -51.03 -34.72
CA GLY A 307 -52.68 -51.54 -35.85
C GLY A 307 -53.06 -50.39 -36.77
#